data_AF-A0A965DBJ1-F1
#
_entry.id   AF-A0A965DBJ1-F1
#
_cell.length_a   1.000
_cell.length_b   1.000
_cell.length_c   1.000
_cell.angle_alpha   90.00
_cell.angle_beta   90.00
_cell.angle_gamma   90.00
#
_symmetry.space_group_name_H-M   'P 1'
#
loop_
_entity.id
_entity.type
_entity.pdbx_description
1 polymer ?
#
loop_
_entity_poly.entity_id
_entity_poly.type
_entity_poly.pdbx_seq_one_letter_code
_entity_poly.pdbx_strand_id
1 'polypeptide(L)'
;MLNLKQFCCVAAILALVGCATETKDPTAGKTAQQIYQEAKEFVDTVQYAKAIPYFDKVEGMAAGTILGEQAQLDKAFAQYKNGDQLLALATLDRFMRLHPTHPATDYAIYLKGVVSYKSNDGLLERWFPQELAERDTDAAKVAFDVFKTLLNRFPDSKYAPDAKKRMAYIASSLVVTEVKIAQFYLERGAYVAAVNRAQQILLDFPQDASTEKALEILVRAYDKLGIRQLRDDNLRVLKRTFPDNALSKSMFLDSSTLSDAPAKPASPTVANPKSDKPAKPWYKIW
;
A
#
# COMPACT_ATOMS: atom_id res chain seq x y z
N MET A 1 28.36 -5.54 62.50
CA MET A 1 28.66 -6.76 61.75
C MET A 1 27.46 -7.69 61.87
N LEU A 2 26.63 -7.81 60.83
CA LEU A 2 25.55 -8.80 60.83
C LEU A 2 26.18 -10.21 60.71
N ASN A 3 25.74 -11.15 61.55
CA ASN A 3 26.24 -12.52 61.55
C ASN A 3 25.69 -13.31 60.34
N LEU A 4 26.45 -14.29 59.83
CA LEU A 4 26.11 -15.11 58.65
C LEU A 4 24.70 -15.73 58.71
N LYS A 5 24.23 -16.09 59.92
CA LYS A 5 22.86 -16.58 60.15
C LYS A 5 21.78 -15.52 59.87
N GLN A 6 22.04 -14.25 60.17
CA GLN A 6 21.10 -13.15 59.88
C GLN A 6 21.03 -12.89 58.37
N PHE A 7 22.12 -13.08 57.64
CA PHE A 7 22.14 -12.97 56.18
C PHE A 7 21.29 -14.07 55.50
N CYS A 8 21.38 -15.31 55.99
CA CYS A 8 20.54 -16.41 55.49
C CYS A 8 19.04 -16.19 55.77
N CYS A 9 18.67 -15.67 56.93
CA CYS A 9 17.26 -15.39 57.23
C CYS A 9 16.70 -14.26 56.35
N VAL A 10 17.46 -13.21 56.11
CA VAL A 10 17.04 -12.10 55.23
C VAL A 10 16.93 -12.57 53.77
N ALA A 11 17.87 -13.39 53.29
CA ALA A 11 17.80 -13.98 51.95
C ALA A 11 16.61 -14.94 51.77
N ALA A 12 16.27 -15.73 52.80
CA ALA A 12 15.10 -16.61 52.77
C ALA A 12 13.77 -15.84 52.75
N ILE A 13 13.68 -14.72 53.49
CA ILE A 13 12.49 -13.84 53.47
C ILE A 13 12.36 -13.14 52.11
N LEU A 14 13.46 -12.68 51.52
CA LEU A 14 13.45 -12.09 50.16
C LEU A 14 13.08 -13.10 49.07
N ALA A 15 13.44 -14.38 49.23
CA ALA A 15 13.05 -15.45 48.31
C ALA A 15 11.56 -15.81 48.39
N LEU A 16 10.90 -15.61 49.54
CA LEU A 16 9.47 -15.89 49.74
C LEU A 16 8.54 -14.79 49.20
N VAL A 17 9.02 -13.55 49.03
CA VAL A 17 8.24 -12.43 48.48
C VAL A 17 8.12 -12.51 46.94
N GLY A 18 8.91 -13.36 46.28
CA GLY A 18 8.94 -13.51 44.82
C GLY A 18 7.88 -14.44 44.21
N CYS A 19 7.11 -15.20 45.02
CA CYS A 19 6.24 -16.29 44.51
C CYS A 19 4.72 -16.06 44.66
N ALA A 20 4.26 -14.90 45.11
CA ALA A 20 2.83 -14.67 45.35
C ALA A 20 2.29 -13.39 44.70
N THR A 21 2.47 -13.26 43.39
CA THR A 21 1.66 -12.36 42.56
C THR A 21 0.67 -13.18 41.75
N GLU A 22 -0.43 -13.59 42.39
CA GLU A 22 -1.62 -14.01 41.64
C GLU A 22 -2.14 -12.79 40.88
N THR A 23 -1.84 -12.71 39.58
CA THR A 23 -2.48 -11.75 38.70
C THR A 23 -3.94 -12.16 38.53
N LYS A 24 -4.83 -11.59 39.35
CA LYS A 24 -6.27 -11.82 39.25
C LYS A 24 -6.73 -11.46 37.84
N ASP A 25 -7.30 -12.43 37.14
CA ASP A 25 -7.85 -12.20 35.80
C ASP A 25 -9.00 -11.17 35.87
N PRO A 26 -8.87 -9.97 35.27
CA PRO A 26 -9.91 -8.94 35.31
C PRO A 26 -11.19 -9.35 34.57
N THR A 27 -11.19 -10.42 33.77
CA THR A 27 -12.37 -10.94 33.08
C THR A 27 -13.03 -12.12 33.79
N ALA A 28 -12.50 -12.55 34.94
CA ALA A 28 -13.05 -13.68 35.68
C ALA A 28 -14.52 -13.44 36.07
N GLY A 29 -15.39 -14.40 35.76
CA GLY A 29 -16.82 -14.34 36.07
C GLY A 29 -17.66 -13.46 35.12
N LYS A 30 -17.06 -12.84 34.10
CA LYS A 30 -17.77 -12.04 33.09
C LYS A 30 -18.26 -12.92 31.94
N THR A 31 -19.39 -12.53 31.34
CA THR A 31 -19.89 -13.12 30.10
C THR A 31 -19.08 -12.63 28.88
N ALA A 32 -19.11 -13.39 27.78
CA ALA A 32 -18.43 -12.98 26.53
C ALA A 32 -18.91 -11.61 26.04
N GLN A 33 -20.21 -11.30 26.18
CA GLN A 33 -20.76 -10.00 25.80
C GLN A 33 -20.18 -8.86 26.65
N GLN A 34 -20.04 -9.05 27.97
CA GLN A 34 -19.45 -8.04 28.86
C GLN A 34 -17.97 -7.80 28.52
N ILE A 35 -17.21 -8.87 28.29
CA ILE A 35 -15.80 -8.77 27.90
C ILE A 35 -15.67 -8.05 26.55
N TYR A 36 -16.57 -8.32 25.60
CA TYR A 36 -16.59 -7.64 24.32
C TYR A 36 -16.85 -6.14 24.47
N GLN A 37 -17.81 -5.73 25.29
CA GLN A 37 -18.07 -4.29 25.52
C GLN A 37 -16.86 -3.59 26.16
N GLU A 38 -16.20 -4.21 27.13
CA GLU A 38 -14.96 -3.66 27.71
C GLU A 38 -13.84 -3.55 26.67
N ALA A 39 -13.72 -4.54 25.77
CA ALA A 39 -12.77 -4.46 24.65
C ALA A 39 -13.07 -3.26 23.75
N LYS A 40 -14.35 -2.98 23.47
CA LYS A 40 -14.77 -1.79 22.70
C LYS A 40 -14.43 -0.50 23.41
N GLU A 41 -14.65 -0.40 24.73
CA GLU A 41 -14.25 0.78 25.51
C GLU A 41 -12.74 1.04 25.46
N PHE A 42 -11.92 -0.02 25.48
CA PHE A 42 -10.48 0.13 25.26
C PHE A 42 -10.15 0.62 23.86
N VAL A 43 -10.83 0.13 22.82
CA VAL A 43 -10.66 0.65 21.45
C VAL A 43 -11.05 2.12 21.35
N ASP A 44 -12.19 2.51 21.93
CA ASP A 44 -12.72 3.87 21.90
C ASP A 44 -11.81 4.86 22.65
N THR A 45 -11.13 4.38 23.70
CA THR A 45 -10.11 5.13 24.44
C THR A 45 -8.68 4.96 23.90
N VAL A 46 -8.53 4.41 22.69
CA VAL A 46 -7.24 4.25 21.97
C VAL A 46 -6.25 3.31 22.69
N GLN A 47 -6.73 2.50 23.64
CA GLN A 47 -5.96 1.50 24.38
C GLN A 47 -5.94 0.14 23.65
N TYR A 48 -5.50 0.13 22.38
CA TYR A 48 -5.55 -1.05 21.51
C TYR A 48 -4.81 -2.27 22.08
N ALA A 49 -3.63 -2.09 22.65
CA ALA A 49 -2.86 -3.16 23.29
C ALA A 49 -3.64 -3.88 24.41
N LYS A 50 -4.52 -3.16 25.13
CA LYS A 50 -5.38 -3.77 26.16
C LYS A 50 -6.61 -4.44 25.56
N ALA A 51 -7.14 -3.92 24.46
CA ALA A 51 -8.32 -4.48 23.80
C ALA A 51 -8.04 -5.86 23.18
N ILE A 52 -6.87 -6.07 22.57
CA ILE A 52 -6.50 -7.31 21.86
C ILE A 52 -6.71 -8.58 22.72
N PRO A 53 -6.15 -8.70 23.94
CA PRO A 53 -6.34 -9.90 24.75
C PRO A 53 -7.79 -10.08 25.24
N TYR A 54 -8.59 -9.01 25.31
CA TYR A 54 -10.02 -9.12 25.60
C TYR A 54 -10.77 -9.72 24.42
N PHE A 55 -10.49 -9.29 23.18
CA PHE A 55 -11.04 -9.92 21.99
C PHE A 55 -10.63 -11.38 21.86
N ASP A 56 -9.38 -11.74 22.19
CA ASP A 56 -8.94 -13.15 22.23
C ASP A 56 -9.81 -14.00 23.16
N LYS A 57 -10.17 -13.48 24.34
CA LYS A 57 -11.07 -14.18 25.27
C LYS A 57 -12.48 -14.31 24.71
N VAL A 58 -13.00 -13.26 24.08
CA VAL A 58 -14.32 -13.32 23.42
C VAL A 58 -14.32 -14.37 22.31
N GLU A 59 -13.28 -14.42 21.47
CA GLU A 59 -13.14 -15.45 20.44
C GLU A 59 -13.16 -16.87 21.01
N GLY A 60 -12.45 -17.10 22.12
CA GLY A 60 -12.42 -18.39 22.79
C GLY A 60 -13.75 -18.78 23.43
N MET A 61 -14.44 -17.84 24.07
CA MET A 61 -15.71 -18.08 24.76
C MET A 61 -16.91 -18.16 23.81
N ALA A 62 -16.86 -17.45 22.69
CA ALA A 62 -17.96 -17.28 21.75
C ALA A 62 -17.64 -17.86 20.35
N ALA A 63 -16.77 -18.87 20.28
CA ALA A 63 -16.36 -19.51 19.04
C ALA A 63 -17.57 -20.04 18.25
N GLY A 64 -17.61 -19.76 16.94
CA GLY A 64 -18.71 -20.16 16.06
C GLY A 64 -19.98 -19.31 16.17
N THR A 65 -19.97 -18.23 16.96
CA THR A 65 -21.08 -17.26 17.05
C THR A 65 -20.73 -15.96 16.32
N ILE A 66 -21.75 -15.19 15.94
CA ILE A 66 -21.58 -13.85 15.33
C ILE A 66 -20.75 -12.91 16.23
N LEU A 67 -20.86 -13.04 17.56
CA LEU A 67 -20.07 -12.24 18.49
C LEU A 67 -18.57 -12.57 18.40
N GLY A 68 -18.24 -13.86 18.35
CA GLY A 68 -16.86 -14.31 18.17
C GLY A 68 -16.28 -13.91 16.81
N GLU A 69 -17.10 -13.98 15.76
CA GLU A 69 -16.72 -13.53 14.40
C GLU A 69 -16.48 -12.01 14.36
N GLN A 70 -17.34 -11.21 14.99
CA GLN A 70 -17.14 -9.77 15.10
C GLN A 70 -15.90 -9.43 15.94
N ALA A 71 -15.65 -10.17 17.03
CA ALA A 71 -14.45 -9.99 17.85
C ALA A 71 -13.16 -10.22 17.05
N GLN A 72 -13.13 -11.18 16.12
CA GLN A 72 -11.97 -11.38 15.22
C GLN A 72 -11.69 -10.15 14.35
N LEU A 73 -12.73 -9.53 13.78
CA LEU A 73 -12.59 -8.34 12.96
C LEU A 73 -12.11 -7.13 13.78
N ASP A 74 -12.69 -6.94 14.96
CA ASP A 74 -12.34 -5.84 15.85
C ASP A 74 -10.93 -6.00 16.44
N LYS A 75 -10.51 -7.24 16.71
CA LYS A 75 -9.13 -7.59 17.05
C LYS A 75 -8.16 -7.24 15.94
N ALA A 76 -8.47 -7.60 14.68
CA ALA A 76 -7.61 -7.25 13.55
C ALA A 76 -7.45 -5.72 13.41
N PHE A 77 -8.53 -4.97 13.61
CA PHE A 77 -8.48 -3.52 13.64
C PHE A 77 -7.62 -2.98 14.79
N ALA A 78 -7.78 -3.51 16.01
CA ALA A 78 -6.98 -3.13 17.16
C ALA A 78 -5.49 -3.45 16.95
N GLN A 79 -5.16 -4.63 16.41
CA GLN A 79 -3.78 -5.01 16.04
C GLN A 79 -3.18 -4.02 15.04
N TYR A 80 -3.92 -3.68 13.98
CA TYR A 80 -3.48 -2.67 13.01
C TYR A 80 -3.19 -1.33 13.66
N LYS A 81 -4.12 -0.83 14.50
CA LYS A 81 -3.95 0.45 15.19
C LYS A 81 -2.87 0.43 16.27
N ASN A 82 -2.56 -0.74 16.81
CA ASN A 82 -1.43 -0.94 17.72
C ASN A 82 -0.07 -1.03 17.00
N GLY A 83 -0.06 -1.08 15.66
CA GLY A 83 1.16 -1.21 14.86
C GLY A 83 1.55 -2.66 14.53
N ASP A 84 0.76 -3.64 14.97
CA ASP A 84 0.98 -5.08 14.77
C ASP A 84 0.47 -5.55 13.40
N GLN A 85 1.00 -4.95 12.33
CA GLN A 85 0.53 -5.15 10.95
C GLN A 85 0.49 -6.63 10.52
N LEU A 86 1.55 -7.40 10.80
CA LEU A 86 1.63 -8.82 10.43
C LEU A 86 0.56 -9.65 11.15
N LEU A 87 0.30 -9.35 12.43
CA LEU A 87 -0.74 -10.03 13.20
C LEU A 87 -2.13 -9.68 12.67
N ALA A 88 -2.38 -8.41 12.34
CA ALA A 88 -3.63 -7.97 11.74
C ALA A 88 -3.90 -8.69 10.41
N LEU A 89 -2.91 -8.80 9.52
CA LEU A 89 -3.03 -9.54 8.26
C LEU A 89 -3.34 -11.03 8.50
N ALA A 90 -2.65 -11.67 9.44
CA ALA A 90 -2.89 -13.07 9.79
C ALA A 90 -4.31 -13.30 10.34
N THR A 91 -4.79 -12.39 11.19
CA THR A 91 -6.16 -12.43 11.74
C THR A 91 -7.19 -12.27 10.62
N LEU A 92 -7.00 -11.33 9.69
CA LEU A 92 -7.91 -11.10 8.56
C LEU A 92 -7.93 -12.28 7.59
N ASP A 93 -6.77 -12.86 7.27
CA ASP A 93 -6.67 -14.03 6.41
C ASP A 93 -7.34 -15.25 7.03
N ARG A 94 -7.20 -15.43 8.34
CA ARG A 94 -7.93 -16.45 9.08
C ARG A 94 -9.44 -16.19 9.02
N PHE A 95 -9.90 -14.98 9.29
CA PHE A 95 -11.31 -14.62 9.25
C PHE A 95 -11.93 -14.93 7.88
N MET A 96 -11.32 -14.45 6.79
CA MET A 96 -11.85 -14.68 5.43
C MET A 96 -11.85 -16.15 5.02
N ARG A 97 -10.89 -16.94 5.52
CA ARG A 97 -10.84 -18.39 5.27
C ARG A 97 -11.90 -19.16 6.05
N LEU A 98 -12.15 -18.77 7.30
CA LEU A 98 -13.14 -19.45 8.16
C LEU A 98 -14.57 -19.00 7.86
N HIS A 99 -14.77 -17.75 7.44
CA HIS A 99 -16.08 -17.13 7.25
C HIS A 99 -16.22 -16.46 5.85
N PRO A 100 -16.10 -17.22 4.75
CA PRO A 100 -16.07 -16.67 3.39
C PRO A 100 -17.40 -16.04 2.92
N THR A 101 -18.52 -16.39 3.55
CA THR A 101 -19.87 -15.90 3.24
C THR A 101 -20.39 -14.90 4.29
N HIS A 102 -19.52 -14.41 5.17
CA HIS A 102 -19.93 -13.49 6.24
C HIS A 102 -20.37 -12.12 5.66
N PRO A 103 -21.41 -11.48 6.21
CA PRO A 103 -21.86 -10.17 5.71
C PRO A 103 -20.78 -9.08 5.73
N ALA A 104 -19.81 -9.18 6.67
CA ALA A 104 -18.69 -8.25 6.80
C ALA A 104 -17.41 -8.70 6.07
N THR A 105 -17.47 -9.68 5.16
CA THR A 105 -16.30 -10.09 4.36
C THR A 105 -15.77 -8.92 3.51
N ASP A 106 -16.64 -8.02 3.04
CA ASP A 106 -16.25 -6.81 2.32
C ASP A 106 -15.38 -5.88 3.20
N TYR A 107 -15.75 -5.72 4.47
CA TYR A 107 -14.94 -4.99 5.46
C TYR A 107 -13.60 -5.67 5.70
N ALA A 108 -13.57 -7.00 5.83
CA ALA A 108 -12.31 -7.73 6.05
C ALA A 108 -11.33 -7.53 4.90
N ILE A 109 -11.80 -7.61 3.64
CA ILE A 109 -10.98 -7.36 2.46
C ILE A 109 -10.52 -5.90 2.44
N TYR A 110 -11.42 -4.95 2.69
CA TYR A 110 -11.08 -3.54 2.75
C TYR A 110 -9.99 -3.26 3.80
N LEU A 111 -10.19 -3.75 5.03
CA LEU A 111 -9.23 -3.57 6.12
C LEU A 111 -7.91 -4.26 5.77
N LYS A 112 -7.91 -5.43 5.12
CA LYS A 112 -6.67 -6.05 4.63
C LYS A 112 -5.92 -5.14 3.66
N GLY A 113 -6.61 -4.45 2.75
CA GLY A 113 -5.99 -3.48 1.84
C GLY A 113 -5.36 -2.31 2.60
N VAL A 114 -6.09 -1.76 3.60
CA VAL A 114 -5.61 -0.68 4.47
C VAL A 114 -4.43 -1.12 5.33
N VAL A 115 -4.40 -2.36 5.82
CA VAL A 115 -3.30 -2.90 6.62
C VAL A 115 -2.09 -3.24 5.74
N SER A 116 -2.33 -3.70 4.50
CA SER A 116 -1.26 -4.06 3.56
C SER A 116 -0.46 -2.84 3.12
N TYR A 117 -1.12 -1.68 3.00
CA TYR A 117 -0.46 -0.43 2.66
C TYR A 117 -0.33 0.46 3.91
N LYS A 118 0.90 0.68 4.37
CA LYS A 118 1.16 1.82 5.25
C LYS A 118 1.01 3.12 4.45
N SER A 119 -0.22 3.63 4.35
CA SER A 119 -0.42 5.06 4.18
C SER A 119 0.23 5.71 5.39
N ASN A 120 1.30 6.45 5.16
CA ASN A 120 2.09 7.03 6.24
C ASN A 120 1.38 8.31 6.75
N ASP A 121 0.12 8.16 7.18
CA ASP A 121 -0.82 9.20 7.65
C ASP A 121 -0.36 9.86 8.98
N GLY A 122 0.93 9.81 9.29
CA GLY A 122 1.53 10.51 10.41
C GLY A 122 1.64 12.01 10.12
N LEU A 123 1.44 12.82 11.15
CA LEU A 123 1.62 14.29 11.14
C LEU A 123 2.98 14.77 10.57
N LEU A 124 3.95 13.88 10.40
CA LEU A 124 5.28 14.12 9.83
C LEU A 124 5.29 14.26 8.30
N GLU A 125 4.26 13.79 7.58
CA GLU A 125 4.22 13.85 6.11
C GLU A 125 4.03 15.28 5.59
N ARG A 126 3.38 16.16 6.37
CA ARG A 126 3.25 17.59 6.04
C ARG A 126 4.59 18.33 5.98
N TRP A 127 5.64 17.75 6.57
CA TRP A 127 6.97 18.34 6.64
C TRP A 127 7.97 17.65 5.69
N PHE A 128 7.76 16.38 5.34
CA PHE A 128 8.70 15.60 4.51
C PHE A 128 7.98 14.70 3.49
N PRO A 129 7.39 15.25 2.41
CA PRO A 129 6.63 14.48 1.40
C PRO A 129 7.49 13.62 0.45
N GLN A 130 8.83 13.69 0.51
CA GLN A 130 9.70 13.29 -0.61
C GLN A 130 10.37 11.90 -0.51
N GLU A 131 10.41 11.24 0.66
CA GLU A 131 11.26 10.05 0.85
C GLU A 131 10.58 8.67 0.71
N LEU A 132 9.25 8.59 0.54
CA LEU A 132 8.55 7.32 0.77
C LEU A 132 8.03 6.60 -0.49
N ALA A 133 7.96 7.27 -1.65
CA ALA A 133 7.57 6.64 -2.92
C ALA A 133 8.47 5.44 -3.31
N GLU A 134 9.68 5.38 -2.75
CA GLU A 134 10.69 4.38 -3.07
C GLU A 134 10.68 3.16 -2.14
N ARG A 135 10.01 3.22 -0.97
CA ARG A 135 10.36 2.32 0.14
C ARG A 135 9.55 1.03 0.28
N ASP A 136 8.38 0.91 -0.35
CA ASP A 136 7.70 -0.40 -0.45
C ASP A 136 6.71 -0.46 -1.62
N THR A 137 7.23 -0.48 -2.84
CA THR A 137 6.38 -0.64 -4.04
C THR A 137 5.61 -1.96 -3.99
N ASP A 138 6.13 -3.01 -3.35
CA ASP A 138 5.48 -4.32 -3.33
C ASP A 138 4.27 -4.35 -2.39
N ALA A 139 4.36 -3.75 -1.19
CA ALA A 139 3.20 -3.56 -0.31
C ALA A 139 2.10 -2.72 -0.98
N ALA A 140 2.49 -1.70 -1.75
CA ALA A 140 1.54 -0.89 -2.53
C ALA A 140 0.81 -1.74 -3.58
N LYS A 141 1.51 -2.60 -4.32
CA LYS A 141 0.90 -3.53 -5.28
C LYS A 141 -0.05 -4.51 -4.61
N VAL A 142 0.37 -5.10 -3.48
CA VAL A 142 -0.47 -6.03 -2.70
C VAL A 142 -1.76 -5.34 -2.27
N ALA A 143 -1.68 -4.13 -1.73
CA ALA A 143 -2.88 -3.40 -1.33
C ALA A 143 -3.77 -3.04 -2.51
N PHE A 144 -3.19 -2.64 -3.65
CA PHE A 144 -3.93 -2.39 -4.88
C PHE A 144 -4.72 -3.63 -5.32
N ASP A 145 -4.10 -4.80 -5.31
CA ASP A 145 -4.75 -6.07 -5.68
C ASP A 145 -5.84 -6.48 -4.69
N VAL A 146 -5.66 -6.20 -3.39
CA VAL A 146 -6.69 -6.43 -2.38
C VAL A 146 -7.90 -5.49 -2.59
N PHE A 147 -7.67 -4.20 -2.84
CA PHE A 147 -8.75 -3.27 -3.16
C PHE A 147 -9.44 -3.60 -4.49
N LYS A 148 -8.69 -4.03 -5.50
CA LYS A 148 -9.24 -4.56 -6.75
C LYS A 148 -10.14 -5.76 -6.51
N THR A 149 -9.73 -6.67 -5.63
CA THR A 149 -10.55 -7.82 -5.22
C THR A 149 -11.84 -7.38 -4.54
N LEU A 150 -11.79 -6.37 -3.65
CA LEU A 150 -12.99 -5.79 -3.04
C LEU A 150 -13.95 -5.26 -4.11
N LEU A 151 -13.46 -4.43 -5.04
CA LEU A 151 -14.31 -3.81 -6.07
C LEU A 151 -14.90 -4.83 -7.04
N ASN A 152 -14.18 -5.90 -7.34
CA ASN A 152 -14.66 -6.96 -8.23
C ASN A 152 -15.70 -7.86 -7.55
N ARG A 153 -15.52 -8.17 -6.26
CA ARG A 153 -16.41 -9.09 -5.52
C ARG A 153 -17.59 -8.38 -4.86
N PHE A 154 -17.40 -7.14 -4.41
CA PHE A 154 -18.36 -6.35 -3.65
C PHE A 154 -18.43 -4.91 -4.20
N PRO A 155 -18.88 -4.72 -5.45
CA PRO A 155 -18.91 -3.40 -6.09
C PRO A 155 -19.78 -2.38 -5.33
N ASP A 156 -20.83 -2.85 -4.66
CA ASP A 156 -21.78 -2.04 -3.89
C ASP A 156 -21.43 -1.91 -2.40
N SER A 157 -20.24 -2.38 -2.00
CA SER A 157 -19.77 -2.22 -0.61
C SER A 157 -19.69 -0.75 -0.22
N LYS A 158 -20.05 -0.44 1.03
CA LYS A 158 -19.88 0.91 1.60
C LYS A 158 -18.42 1.39 1.57
N TYR A 159 -17.46 0.47 1.46
CA TYR A 159 -16.02 0.76 1.40
C TYR A 159 -15.49 0.95 -0.04
N ALA A 160 -16.28 0.61 -1.06
CA ALA A 160 -15.85 0.69 -2.46
C ALA A 160 -15.41 2.10 -2.90
N PRO A 161 -16.08 3.21 -2.51
CA PRO A 161 -15.64 4.55 -2.88
C PRO A 161 -14.26 4.91 -2.33
N ASP A 162 -13.96 4.51 -1.08
CA ASP A 162 -12.65 4.77 -0.46
C ASP A 162 -11.56 3.91 -1.09
N ALA A 163 -11.84 2.62 -1.31
CA ALA A 163 -10.93 1.72 -2.02
C ALA A 163 -10.53 2.25 -3.40
N LYS A 164 -11.47 2.80 -4.18
CA LYS A 164 -11.16 3.45 -5.47
C LYS A 164 -10.20 4.62 -5.33
N LYS A 165 -10.40 5.48 -4.32
CA LYS A 165 -9.50 6.61 -4.05
C LYS A 165 -8.10 6.14 -3.68
N ARG A 166 -7.99 5.13 -2.81
CA ARG A 166 -6.71 4.54 -2.42
C ARG A 166 -5.99 3.88 -3.59
N MET A 167 -6.71 3.15 -4.44
CA MET A 167 -6.15 2.58 -5.67
C MET A 167 -5.61 3.66 -6.60
N ALA A 168 -6.33 4.78 -6.78
CA ALA A 168 -5.85 5.90 -7.59
C ALA A 168 -4.58 6.53 -6.99
N TYR A 169 -4.53 6.71 -5.67
CA TYR A 169 -3.35 7.22 -4.98
C TYR A 169 -2.14 6.27 -5.11
N ILE A 170 -2.33 4.97 -4.88
CA ILE A 170 -1.29 3.94 -5.05
C ILE A 170 -0.81 3.89 -6.51
N ALA A 171 -1.72 3.93 -7.47
CA ALA A 171 -1.35 3.99 -8.88
C ALA A 171 -0.47 5.21 -9.18
N SER A 172 -0.86 6.39 -8.68
CA SER A 172 -0.11 7.63 -8.88
C SER A 172 1.28 7.58 -8.25
N SER A 173 1.41 7.05 -7.03
CA SER A 173 2.72 6.92 -6.36
C SER A 173 3.66 5.98 -7.11
N LEU A 174 3.13 4.88 -7.68
CA LEU A 174 3.91 3.95 -8.49
C LEU A 174 4.35 4.58 -9.81
N VAL A 175 3.51 5.43 -10.43
CA VAL A 175 3.90 6.19 -11.62
C VAL A 175 5.04 7.15 -11.33
N VAL A 176 4.98 7.89 -10.21
CA VAL A 176 6.06 8.83 -9.81
C VAL A 176 7.39 8.10 -9.69
N THR A 177 7.40 6.90 -9.10
CA THR A 177 8.60 6.07 -8.98
C THR A 177 9.12 5.60 -10.35
N GLU A 178 8.24 5.14 -11.24
CA GLU A 178 8.65 4.76 -12.61
C GLU A 178 9.20 5.96 -13.40
N VAL A 179 8.65 7.16 -13.22
CA VAL A 179 9.16 8.39 -13.84
C VAL A 179 10.57 8.71 -13.35
N LYS A 180 10.83 8.59 -12.03
CA LYS A 180 12.19 8.75 -11.48
C LYS A 180 13.18 7.76 -12.09
N ILE A 181 12.78 6.49 -12.26
CA ILE A 181 13.61 5.46 -12.90
C ILE A 181 13.87 5.81 -14.37
N ALA A 182 12.85 6.25 -15.10
CA ALA A 182 12.98 6.68 -16.49
C ALA A 182 13.93 7.88 -16.63
N GLN A 183 13.82 8.86 -15.73
CA GLN A 183 14.71 10.03 -15.65
C GLN A 183 16.15 9.62 -15.33
N PHE A 184 16.35 8.69 -14.40
CA PHE A 184 17.66 8.14 -14.04
C PHE A 184 18.37 7.49 -15.24
N TYR A 185 17.63 6.74 -16.06
CA TYR A 185 18.16 6.15 -17.29
C TYR A 185 18.48 7.21 -18.34
N LEU A 186 17.62 8.22 -18.49
CA LEU A 186 17.84 9.34 -19.41
C LEU A 186 19.15 10.07 -19.08
N GLU A 187 19.38 10.39 -17.81
CA GLU A 187 20.57 11.09 -17.33
C GLU A 187 21.87 10.29 -17.54
N ARG A 188 21.78 8.97 -17.54
CA ARG A 188 22.91 8.05 -17.78
C ARG A 188 23.15 7.73 -19.25
N GLY A 189 22.39 8.34 -20.16
CA GLY A 189 22.49 8.07 -21.60
C GLY A 189 21.89 6.73 -22.04
N ALA A 190 21.17 6.04 -21.17
CA ALA A 190 20.46 4.80 -21.49
C ALA A 190 19.09 5.10 -22.12
N TYR A 191 19.09 5.78 -23.27
CA TYR A 191 17.89 6.37 -23.88
C TYR A 191 16.81 5.35 -24.24
N VAL A 192 17.19 4.16 -24.73
CA VAL A 192 16.21 3.09 -25.04
C VAL A 192 15.49 2.60 -23.78
N ALA A 193 16.21 2.47 -22.66
CA ALA A 193 15.61 2.07 -21.39
C ALA A 193 14.67 3.16 -20.85
N ALA A 194 15.07 4.44 -20.96
CA ALA A 194 14.23 5.58 -20.61
C ALA A 194 12.94 5.62 -21.45
N VAL A 195 13.03 5.38 -22.76
CA VAL A 195 11.87 5.27 -23.66
C VAL A 195 10.93 4.17 -23.19
N ASN A 196 11.44 2.94 -23.02
CA ASN A 196 10.59 1.81 -22.63
C ASN A 196 9.81 2.09 -21.33
N ARG A 197 10.48 2.68 -20.33
CA ARG A 197 9.84 3.05 -19.05
C ARG A 197 8.78 4.14 -19.23
N ALA A 198 9.11 5.22 -19.93
CA ALA A 198 8.19 6.32 -20.15
C ALA A 198 6.97 5.93 -20.99
N GLN A 199 7.13 5.05 -21.98
CA GLN A 199 5.99 4.52 -22.75
C GLN A 199 5.08 3.64 -21.91
N GLN A 200 5.66 2.81 -21.06
CA GLN A 200 4.88 1.97 -20.15
C GLN A 200 3.99 2.85 -19.26
N ILE A 201 4.52 3.94 -18.71
CA ILE A 201 3.74 4.92 -17.95
C ILE A 201 2.55 5.46 -18.75
N LEU A 202 2.75 5.90 -19.99
CA LEU A 202 1.68 6.46 -20.83
C LEU A 202 0.62 5.44 -21.24
N LEU A 203 1.01 4.18 -21.42
CA LEU A 203 0.09 3.08 -21.75
C LEU A 203 -0.76 2.67 -20.55
N ASP A 204 -0.18 2.74 -19.36
CA ASP A 204 -0.73 2.14 -18.15
C ASP A 204 -1.55 3.15 -17.34
N PHE A 205 -1.10 4.40 -17.31
CA PHE A 205 -1.65 5.48 -16.49
C PHE A 205 -1.88 6.76 -17.29
N PRO A 206 -2.69 6.74 -18.38
CA PRO A 206 -2.83 7.87 -19.31
C PRO A 206 -3.46 9.13 -18.70
N GLN A 207 -4.06 9.05 -17.51
CA GLN A 207 -4.71 10.15 -16.81
C GLN A 207 -3.91 10.66 -15.60
N ASP A 208 -2.73 10.09 -15.32
CA ASP A 208 -1.90 10.52 -14.19
C ASP A 208 -1.17 11.83 -14.52
N ALA A 209 -1.00 12.72 -13.54
CA ALA A 209 -0.31 14.00 -13.74
C ALA A 209 1.15 13.82 -14.18
N SER A 210 1.80 12.73 -13.78
CA SER A 210 3.19 12.42 -14.11
C SER A 210 3.38 12.02 -15.58
N THR A 211 2.29 11.82 -16.35
CA THR A 211 2.35 11.60 -17.80
C THR A 211 3.01 12.75 -18.54
N GLU A 212 2.90 13.98 -18.04
CA GLU A 212 3.62 15.15 -18.56
C GLU A 212 5.14 14.90 -18.55
N LYS A 213 5.66 14.42 -17.42
CA LYS A 213 7.09 14.14 -17.27
C LYS A 213 7.55 12.96 -18.10
N ALA A 214 6.71 11.92 -18.23
CA ALA A 214 6.99 10.80 -19.12
C ALA A 214 7.09 11.26 -20.59
N LEU A 215 6.21 12.14 -21.05
CA LEU A 215 6.29 12.73 -22.39
C LEU A 215 7.56 13.56 -22.58
N GLU A 216 7.97 14.36 -21.58
CA GLU A 216 9.26 15.08 -21.64
C GLU A 216 10.44 14.13 -21.82
N ILE A 217 10.45 13.01 -21.08
CA ILE A 217 11.50 11.99 -21.16
C ILE A 217 11.52 11.37 -22.56
N LEU A 218 10.35 11.07 -23.15
CA LEU A 218 10.27 10.54 -24.52
C LEU A 218 10.82 11.54 -25.54
N VAL A 219 10.42 12.81 -25.47
CA VAL A 219 10.93 13.85 -26.37
C VAL A 219 12.46 13.93 -26.28
N ARG A 220 13.01 14.01 -25.07
CA ARG A 220 14.47 14.11 -24.86
C ARG A 220 15.19 12.84 -25.31
N ALA A 221 14.67 11.66 -25.00
CA ALA A 221 15.31 10.40 -25.36
C ALA A 221 15.30 10.16 -26.87
N TYR A 222 14.18 10.41 -27.56
CA TYR A 222 14.11 10.30 -29.01
C TYR A 222 14.98 11.32 -29.73
N ASP A 223 15.10 12.55 -29.19
CA ASP A 223 16.04 13.55 -29.70
C ASP A 223 17.49 13.06 -29.61
N LYS A 224 17.89 12.50 -28.46
CA LYS A 224 19.22 11.93 -28.27
C LYS A 224 19.49 10.69 -29.12
N LEU A 225 18.47 9.93 -29.47
CA LEU A 225 18.54 8.79 -30.39
C LEU A 225 18.50 9.21 -31.87
N GLY A 226 18.23 10.48 -32.18
CA GLY A 226 18.07 10.98 -33.55
C GLY A 226 16.77 10.57 -34.24
N ILE A 227 15.79 10.04 -33.51
CA ILE A 227 14.50 9.56 -34.04
C ILE A 227 13.50 10.72 -34.09
N ARG A 228 13.66 11.61 -35.07
CA ARG A 228 12.92 12.89 -35.14
C ARG A 228 11.40 12.74 -35.20
N GLN A 229 10.90 11.79 -35.98
CA GLN A 229 9.45 11.58 -36.12
C GLN A 229 8.79 11.29 -34.75
N LEU A 230 9.31 10.33 -34.00
CA LEU A 230 8.77 9.98 -32.68
C LEU A 230 8.93 11.11 -31.66
N ARG A 231 10.05 11.84 -31.72
CA ARG A 231 10.25 13.04 -30.91
C ARG A 231 9.15 14.08 -31.16
N ASP A 232 8.91 14.41 -32.43
CA ASP A 232 7.98 15.47 -32.82
C ASP A 232 6.52 15.08 -32.55
N ASP A 233 6.18 13.79 -32.71
CA ASP A 233 4.87 13.26 -32.34
C ASP A 233 4.60 13.36 -30.84
N ASN A 234 5.57 12.97 -30.00
CA ASN A 234 5.45 13.10 -28.54
C ASN A 234 5.43 14.57 -28.10
N LEU A 235 6.20 15.44 -28.76
CA LEU A 235 6.19 16.87 -28.50
C LEU A 235 4.83 17.50 -28.85
N ARG A 236 4.16 17.03 -29.91
CA ARG A 236 2.80 17.46 -30.28
C ARG A 236 1.78 17.07 -29.22
N VAL A 237 1.86 15.83 -28.72
CA VAL A 237 0.99 15.38 -27.62
C VAL A 237 1.26 16.20 -26.37
N LEU A 238 2.52 16.44 -26.01
CA LEU A 238 2.92 17.27 -24.87
C LEU A 238 2.36 18.70 -25.01
N LYS A 239 2.50 19.35 -26.17
CA LYS A 239 1.95 20.69 -26.44
C LYS A 239 0.43 20.74 -26.33
N ARG A 240 -0.27 19.73 -26.84
CA ARG A 240 -1.74 19.68 -26.84
C ARG A 240 -2.30 19.42 -25.44
N THR A 241 -1.68 18.51 -24.70
CA THR A 241 -2.18 18.08 -23.39
C THR A 241 -1.68 18.98 -22.24
N PHE A 242 -0.45 19.50 -22.36
CA PHE A 242 0.23 20.31 -21.34
C PHE A 242 0.80 21.61 -21.97
N PRO A 243 -0.08 22.56 -22.34
CA PRO A 243 0.32 23.78 -23.07
C PRO A 243 1.30 24.66 -22.29
N ASP A 244 1.28 24.57 -20.96
CA ASP A 244 2.16 25.38 -20.10
C ASP A 244 3.57 24.81 -19.89
N ASN A 245 3.82 23.59 -20.35
CA ASN A 245 5.08 22.90 -20.19
C ASN A 245 6.29 23.67 -20.78
N ALA A 246 7.39 23.76 -20.04
CA ALA A 246 8.56 24.54 -20.46
C ALA A 246 9.30 23.93 -21.67
N LEU A 247 9.42 22.60 -21.72
CA LEU A 247 10.07 21.91 -22.85
C LEU A 247 9.27 22.13 -24.13
N SER A 248 7.94 22.05 -24.03
CA SER A 248 7.02 22.29 -25.14
C SER A 248 7.20 23.69 -25.72
N LYS A 249 7.38 24.71 -24.87
CA LYS A 249 7.62 26.11 -25.28
C LYS A 249 9.01 26.32 -25.91
N SER A 250 10.03 25.60 -25.43
CA SER A 250 11.42 25.78 -25.92
C SER A 250 11.73 25.08 -27.24
N MET A 251 11.01 24.01 -27.57
CA MET A 251 11.36 23.14 -28.70
C MET A 251 10.48 23.41 -29.93
N PHE A 252 11.13 23.67 -31.07
CA PHE A 252 10.46 23.91 -32.35
C PHE A 252 10.13 22.58 -33.04
N LEU A 253 8.94 22.48 -33.63
CA LEU A 253 8.54 21.32 -34.45
C LEU A 253 9.07 21.53 -35.87
N ASP A 254 9.91 20.63 -36.35
CA ASP A 254 10.37 20.65 -37.73
C ASP A 254 9.19 20.29 -38.65
N SER A 255 8.84 21.16 -39.59
CA SER A 255 7.68 20.93 -40.46
C SER A 255 7.91 19.80 -41.47
N SER A 256 9.17 19.45 -41.74
CA SER A 256 9.55 18.41 -42.71
C SER A 256 9.34 16.97 -42.20
N THR A 257 9.18 16.79 -40.89
CA THR A 257 8.94 15.50 -40.23
C THR A 257 7.48 15.29 -39.85
N LEU A 258 6.60 16.26 -40.16
CA LEU A 258 5.17 16.23 -39.89
C LEU A 258 4.47 15.23 -40.84
N SER A 259 4.48 13.96 -40.45
CA SER A 259 3.46 13.01 -40.89
C SER A 259 2.19 13.23 -40.05
N ASP A 260 1.02 13.04 -40.67
CA ASP A 260 -0.31 12.99 -40.03
C ASP A 260 -0.38 11.78 -39.06
N ALA A 261 0.36 11.85 -37.95
CA ALA A 261 0.53 10.76 -37.00
C ALA A 261 -0.62 10.71 -35.97
N PRO A 262 -1.00 9.51 -35.50
CA PRO A 262 -2.22 9.25 -34.74
C PRO A 262 -2.19 9.82 -33.32
N ALA A 263 -3.38 9.93 -32.70
CA ALA A 263 -3.58 10.51 -31.37
C ALA A 263 -2.91 9.76 -30.19
N LYS A 264 -2.16 8.68 -30.46
CA LYS A 264 -1.56 7.77 -29.47
C LYS A 264 -0.04 7.73 -29.67
N PRO A 265 0.80 7.80 -28.61
CA PRO A 265 2.24 7.74 -28.76
C PRO A 265 2.65 6.45 -29.46
N ALA A 266 3.37 6.57 -30.58
CA ALA A 266 3.80 5.43 -31.37
C ALA A 266 4.71 4.53 -30.54
N SER A 267 4.37 3.24 -30.48
CA SER A 267 5.21 2.21 -29.87
C SER A 267 6.35 1.87 -30.84
N PRO A 268 7.64 2.03 -30.48
CA PRO A 268 8.73 1.52 -31.26
C PRO A 268 8.67 0.00 -31.21
N THR A 269 8.64 -0.63 -32.38
CA THR A 269 8.97 -2.04 -32.51
C THR A 269 10.48 -2.18 -32.26
N VAL A 270 10.88 -2.23 -30.99
CA VAL A 270 12.25 -2.60 -30.63
C VAL A 270 12.36 -4.10 -30.90
N ALA A 271 13.13 -4.47 -31.93
CA ALA A 271 13.55 -5.85 -32.12
C ALA A 271 14.32 -6.29 -30.88
N ASN A 272 13.67 -7.11 -30.04
CA ASN A 272 14.22 -7.64 -28.80
C ASN A 272 15.37 -8.60 -29.13
N PRO A 273 16.65 -8.32 -28.79
CA PRO A 273 17.68 -9.33 -28.84
C PRO A 273 17.49 -10.23 -27.62
N LYS A 274 16.71 -11.30 -27.81
CA LYS A 274 16.62 -12.48 -26.93
C LYS A 274 16.63 -12.18 -25.42
N SER A 275 15.53 -11.64 -24.91
CA SER A 275 15.09 -11.96 -23.55
C SER A 275 13.71 -12.61 -23.65
N ASP A 276 13.63 -13.87 -23.25
CA ASP A 276 12.39 -14.62 -23.27
C ASP A 276 11.39 -13.98 -22.29
N LYS A 277 10.34 -13.41 -22.89
CA LYS A 277 9.15 -12.77 -22.30
C LYS A 277 9.37 -11.33 -21.78
N PRO A 278 8.61 -10.33 -22.29
CA PRO A 278 8.51 -9.06 -21.59
C PRO A 278 7.91 -9.32 -20.20
N ALA A 279 8.56 -8.82 -19.14
CA ALA A 279 7.99 -8.86 -17.81
C ALA A 279 6.59 -8.22 -17.86
N LYS A 280 5.54 -9.01 -17.58
CA LYS A 280 4.17 -8.48 -17.54
C LYS A 280 4.13 -7.34 -16.53
N PRO A 281 3.48 -6.20 -16.85
CA PRO A 281 3.24 -5.15 -15.86
C PRO A 281 2.55 -5.78 -14.66
N TRP A 282 3.04 -5.51 -13.46
CA TRP A 282 2.63 -6.21 -12.23
C TRP A 282 1.11 -6.17 -11.97
N TYR A 283 0.38 -5.19 -12.53
CA TYR A 283 -1.08 -5.03 -12.39
C TYR A 283 -1.91 -5.64 -13.55
N LYS A 284 -1.26 -6.11 -14.63
CA LYS A 284 -1.89 -6.85 -15.74
C LYS A 284 -1.68 -8.36 -15.59
N ILE A 285 -2.50 -8.99 -14.74
CA ILE A 285 -2.68 -10.45 -14.73
C ILE A 285 -3.96 -10.81 -15.48
N TRP A 286 -3.97 -10.57 -16.78
CA TRP A 286 -4.75 -11.26 -17.81
C TRP A 286 -4.11 -10.94 -19.16
#